data_AF-A0A958SC68-F1
#
_entry.id   AF-A0A958SC68-F1
#
_cell.length_a   1.000
_cell.length_b   1.000
_cell.length_c   1.000
_cell.angle_alpha   90.00
_cell.angle_beta   90.00
_cell.angle_gamma   90.00
#
_symmetry.space_group_name_H-M   'P 1'
#
loop_
_entity.id
_entity.type
_entity.pdbx_description
1 polymer ?
#
loop_
_entity_poly.entity_id
_entity_poly.type
_entity_poly.pdbx_seq_one_letter_code
_entity_poly.pdbx_strand_id
1 'polypeptide(L)'
;MKNPVRQLRMQAHLTQSELAQRGSTSQPTIAAYEADMKSPTVATLIKIAKGAGLETIISYTPKFTREDSRSLAYHEAIGSKLQADSDAMINKARANLKTLRNLHPDARALLDLWEAWLSLPLESLLSCMLSVDLLGRDMRQVTPFSGALSARERLNVIKNFRREFAR
;
A
#
# COMPACT_ATOMS: atom_id res chain seq x y z
N MET A 1 5.56 -0.55 8.80
CA MET A 1 4.85 0.75 8.80
C MET A 1 5.84 1.80 8.31
N LYS A 2 5.52 2.62 7.31
CA LYS A 2 6.47 3.66 6.84
C LYS A 2 6.62 4.71 7.95
N ASN A 3 7.86 5.04 8.33
CA ASN A 3 8.14 6.00 9.40
C ASN A 3 7.54 7.38 9.05
N PRO A 4 6.75 8.01 9.94
CA PRO A 4 5.99 9.23 9.61
C PRO A 4 6.89 10.44 9.36
N VAL A 5 8.03 10.55 10.03
CA VAL A 5 8.98 11.66 9.81
C VAL A 5 9.63 11.54 8.43
N ARG A 6 10.03 10.32 8.05
CA ARG A 6 10.53 10.04 6.69
C ARG A 6 9.48 10.36 5.63
N GLN A 7 8.21 10.03 5.87
CA GLN A 7 7.12 10.35 4.94
C GLN A 7 6.95 11.86 4.74
N LEU A 8 6.89 12.64 5.84
CA LEU A 8 6.81 14.11 5.78
C LEU A 8 7.96 14.68 4.95
N ARG A 9 9.18 14.20 5.20
CA ARG A 9 10.37 14.65 4.47
C ARG A 9 10.27 14.39 2.96
N MET A 10 9.90 13.17 2.59
CA MET A 10 9.82 12.74 1.20
C MET A 10 8.71 13.48 0.45
N GLN A 11 7.57 13.72 1.10
CA GLN A 11 6.45 14.44 0.51
C GLN A 11 6.74 15.94 0.31
N ALA A 12 7.54 16.53 1.19
CA ALA A 12 8.01 17.91 1.05
C ALA A 12 9.26 18.04 0.15
N HIS A 13 9.80 16.93 -0.37
CA HIS A 13 11.04 16.88 -1.14
C HIS A 13 12.25 17.53 -0.43
N LEU A 14 12.40 17.30 0.88
CA LEU A 14 13.45 17.90 1.70
C LEU A 14 14.56 16.91 2.05
N THR A 15 15.74 17.44 2.36
CA THR A 15 16.80 16.74 3.10
C THR A 15 16.47 16.70 4.59
N GLN A 16 17.18 15.85 5.36
CA GLN A 16 16.97 15.80 6.81
C GLN A 16 17.33 17.12 7.50
N SER A 17 18.34 17.83 7.00
CA SER A 17 18.76 19.14 7.52
C SER A 17 17.71 20.22 7.26
N GLU A 18 17.14 20.26 6.05
CA GLU A 18 16.08 21.23 5.73
C GLU A 18 14.80 20.96 6.52
N LEU A 19 14.41 19.69 6.67
CA LEU A 19 13.27 19.34 7.51
C LEU A 19 13.51 19.72 8.98
N ALA A 20 14.73 19.52 9.49
CA ALA A 20 15.09 19.91 10.85
C ALA A 20 14.98 21.42 11.05
N GLN A 21 15.54 22.21 10.12
CA GLN A 21 15.48 23.67 10.15
C GLN A 21 14.02 24.15 10.13
N ARG A 22 13.22 23.65 9.19
CA ARG A 22 11.80 24.01 9.06
C ARG A 22 10.94 23.56 10.23
N GLY A 23 11.20 22.37 10.78
CA GLY A 23 10.49 21.80 11.93
C GLY A 23 10.96 22.35 13.29
N SER A 24 11.92 23.27 13.30
CA SER A 24 12.57 23.80 14.52
C SER A 24 13.04 22.67 15.45
N THR A 25 13.80 21.74 14.88
CA THR A 25 14.47 20.63 15.57
C THR A 25 15.89 20.46 15.02
N SER A 26 16.63 19.44 15.44
CA SER A 26 17.98 19.18 14.96
C SER A 26 18.01 18.06 13.91
N GLN A 27 18.97 18.09 12.97
CA GLN A 27 19.15 17.01 12.01
C GLN A 27 19.40 15.65 12.70
N PRO A 28 20.23 15.56 13.77
CA PRO A 28 20.35 14.31 14.53
C PRO A 28 19.03 13.81 15.13
N THR A 29 18.14 14.73 15.54
CA THR A 29 16.79 14.36 16.02
C THR A 29 15.93 13.78 14.90
N ILE A 30 15.92 14.40 13.70
CA ILE A 30 15.22 13.85 12.53
C ILE A 30 15.78 12.48 12.16
N ALA A 31 17.10 12.31 12.13
CA ALA A 31 17.74 11.02 11.83
C ALA A 31 17.37 9.95 12.87
N ALA A 32 17.36 10.29 14.16
CA ALA A 32 16.94 9.38 15.23
C ALA A 32 15.46 8.99 15.11
N TYR A 33 14.59 9.92 14.71
CA TYR A 33 13.20 9.60 14.41
C TYR A 33 13.08 8.67 13.21
N GLU A 34 13.75 8.96 12.09
CA GLU A 34 13.68 8.13 10.88
C GLU A 34 14.28 6.72 11.04
N ALA A 35 15.19 6.55 11.99
CA ALA A 35 15.79 5.27 12.35
C ALA A 35 15.03 4.53 13.47
N ASP A 36 13.86 5.04 13.90
CA ASP A 36 13.04 4.50 14.99
C ASP A 36 13.77 4.41 16.35
N MET A 37 14.88 5.14 16.52
CA MET A 37 15.63 5.24 17.78
C MET A 37 14.96 6.18 18.78
N LYS A 38 14.13 7.10 18.28
CA LYS A 38 13.24 7.96 19.07
C LYS A 38 11.87 7.99 18.41
N SER A 39 10.83 8.21 19.21
CA SER A 39 9.47 8.41 18.71
C SER A 39 9.02 9.84 18.97
N PRO A 40 8.63 10.61 17.94
CA PRO A 40 8.06 11.94 18.14
C PRO A 40 6.65 11.82 18.75
N THR A 41 6.25 12.82 19.52
CA THR A 41 4.84 12.96 19.92
C THR A 41 4.00 13.41 18.72
N VAL A 42 2.67 13.25 18.80
CA VAL A 42 1.75 13.77 17.78
C VAL A 42 1.92 15.29 17.62
N ALA A 43 2.10 16.02 18.72
CA ALA A 43 2.35 17.46 18.68
C ALA A 43 3.64 17.81 17.92
N THR A 44 4.71 17.04 18.11
CA THR A 44 5.96 17.20 17.36
C THR A 44 5.77 16.92 15.87
N LEU A 45 5.01 15.88 15.50
CA LEU A 45 4.71 15.57 14.10
C LEU A 45 3.94 16.71 13.44
N ILE A 46 2.90 17.25 14.09
CA ILE A 46 2.13 18.39 13.58
C ILE A 46 3.03 19.61 13.39
N LYS A 47 3.92 19.91 14.37
CA LYS A 47 4.87 21.03 14.27
C LYS A 47 5.82 20.87 13.07
N ILE A 48 6.40 19.68 12.90
CA ILE A 48 7.32 19.40 11.79
C ILE A 48 6.59 19.51 10.44
N ALA A 49 5.39 18.92 10.32
CA ALA A 49 4.58 18.99 9.11
C ALA A 49 4.24 20.43 8.75
N LYS A 50 3.76 21.23 9.72
CA LYS A 50 3.47 22.66 9.53
C LYS A 50 4.69 23.43 9.03
N GLY A 51 5.85 23.21 9.66
CA GLY A 51 7.11 23.82 9.23
C GLY A 51 7.51 23.45 7.80
N ALA A 52 7.22 22.22 7.39
CA ALA A 52 7.46 21.74 6.03
C ALA A 52 6.44 22.26 4.99
N GLY A 53 5.41 23.01 5.41
CA GLY A 53 4.33 23.48 4.52
C GLY A 53 3.28 22.40 4.23
N LEU A 54 3.15 21.40 5.11
CA LEU A 54 2.19 20.30 4.98
C LEU A 54 1.06 20.44 6.00
N GLU A 55 -0.14 20.05 5.60
CA GLU A 55 -1.28 19.90 6.50
C GLU A 55 -1.29 18.49 7.11
N THR A 56 -1.68 18.38 8.39
CA THR A 56 -1.77 17.09 9.08
C THR A 56 -3.23 16.65 9.18
N ILE A 57 -3.54 15.50 8.59
CA ILE A 57 -4.85 14.84 8.71
C ILE A 57 -4.68 13.58 9.58
N ILE A 58 -5.48 13.47 10.63
CA ILE A 58 -5.54 12.26 11.47
C ILE A 58 -6.85 11.53 11.15
N SER A 59 -6.73 10.27 10.73
CA SER A 59 -7.87 9.40 10.44
C SER A 59 -7.79 8.10 11.22
N TYR A 60 -8.93 7.52 11.55
CA TYR A 60 -9.03 6.23 12.21
C TYR A 60 -9.63 5.21 11.25
N THR A 61 -9.03 4.02 11.18
CA THR A 61 -9.52 2.91 10.35
C THR A 61 -9.63 1.63 11.17
N PRO A 62 -10.51 0.70 10.81
CA PRO A 62 -10.53 -0.64 11.39
C PRO A 62 -9.13 -1.28 11.41
N LYS A 63 -8.83 -1.96 12.53
CA LYS A 63 -7.55 -2.67 12.72
C LYS A 63 -7.30 -3.59 11.53
N PHE A 64 -6.08 -3.55 10.99
CA PHE A 64 -5.66 -4.43 9.90
C PHE A 64 -5.67 -5.87 10.41
N THR A 65 -6.59 -6.67 9.88
CA THR A 65 -6.82 -8.03 10.37
C THR A 65 -5.77 -8.99 9.82
N ARG A 66 -5.73 -10.21 10.39
CA ARG A 66 -4.92 -11.30 9.83
C ARG A 66 -5.36 -11.66 8.41
N GLU A 67 -6.64 -11.54 8.10
CA GLU A 67 -7.18 -11.75 6.76
C GLU A 67 -6.73 -10.65 5.80
N ASP A 68 -6.79 -9.38 6.21
CA ASP A 68 -6.26 -8.26 5.41
C ASP A 68 -4.79 -8.48 5.05
N SER A 69 -3.99 -8.90 6.03
CA SER A 69 -2.57 -9.17 5.84
C SER A 69 -2.30 -10.34 4.91
N ARG A 70 -3.13 -11.40 5.01
CA ARG A 70 -3.05 -12.53 4.10
C ARG A 70 -3.41 -12.08 2.68
N SER A 71 -4.49 -11.31 2.51
CA SER A 71 -4.91 -10.80 1.19
C SER A 71 -3.82 -9.93 0.55
N LEU A 72 -3.14 -9.10 1.35
CA LEU A 72 -2.02 -8.26 0.93
C LEU A 72 -0.84 -9.12 0.47
N ALA A 73 -0.42 -10.13 1.24
CA ALA A 73 0.68 -11.02 0.87
C ALA A 73 0.43 -11.76 -0.47
N TYR A 74 -0.82 -12.12 -0.76
CA TYR A 74 -1.19 -12.65 -2.07
C TYR A 74 -1.01 -11.60 -3.17
N HIS A 75 -1.45 -10.36 -2.93
CA HIS A 75 -1.33 -9.28 -3.91
C HIS A 75 0.10 -8.81 -4.11
N GLU A 76 0.96 -8.85 -3.10
CA GLU A 76 2.40 -8.60 -3.23
C GLU A 76 3.04 -9.62 -4.19
N ALA A 77 2.72 -10.90 -4.05
CA ALA A 77 3.20 -11.94 -4.97
C ALA A 77 2.66 -11.76 -6.39
N ILE A 78 1.39 -11.34 -6.54
CA ILE A 78 0.83 -10.97 -7.85
C ILE A 78 1.56 -9.76 -8.43
N GLY A 79 1.87 -8.76 -7.60
CA GLY A 79 2.63 -7.57 -7.97
C GLY A 79 4.04 -7.90 -8.49
N SER A 80 4.75 -8.82 -7.83
CA SER A 80 6.05 -9.30 -8.32
C SER A 80 5.96 -9.98 -9.68
N LYS A 81 4.88 -10.71 -9.96
CA LYS A 81 4.66 -11.30 -11.30
C LYS A 81 4.28 -10.25 -12.34
N LEU A 82 3.44 -9.28 -11.97
CA LEU A 82 3.06 -8.16 -12.84
C LEU A 82 4.28 -7.35 -13.28
N GLN A 83 5.29 -7.23 -12.42
CA GLN A 83 6.57 -6.59 -12.78
C GLN A 83 7.38 -7.39 -13.81
N ALA A 84 7.22 -8.72 -13.85
CA ALA A 84 7.92 -9.59 -14.80
C ALA A 84 7.19 -9.76 -16.13
N ASP A 85 5.85 -9.80 -16.11
CA ASP A 85 5.00 -10.01 -17.29
C ASP A 85 3.67 -9.25 -17.12
N SER A 86 3.69 -7.94 -17.37
CA SER A 86 2.52 -7.08 -17.18
C SER A 86 1.42 -7.36 -18.19
N ASP A 87 1.77 -7.55 -19.46
CA ASP A 87 0.80 -7.55 -20.55
C ASP A 87 -0.11 -8.77 -20.51
N ALA A 88 0.48 -9.97 -20.36
CA ALA A 88 -0.31 -11.20 -20.28
C ALA A 88 -1.21 -11.20 -19.03
N MET A 89 -0.70 -10.71 -17.90
CA MET A 89 -1.44 -10.67 -16.65
C MET A 89 -2.58 -9.65 -16.66
N ILE A 90 -2.36 -8.46 -17.22
CA ILE A 90 -3.41 -7.44 -17.37
C ILE A 90 -4.49 -7.92 -18.32
N ASN A 91 -4.12 -8.55 -19.45
CA ASN A 91 -5.10 -9.11 -20.39
C ASN A 91 -5.96 -10.20 -19.74
N LYS A 92 -5.34 -11.09 -18.96
CA LYS A 92 -6.07 -12.11 -18.19
C LYS A 92 -6.98 -11.47 -17.14
N ALA A 93 -6.53 -10.45 -16.42
CA ALA A 93 -7.34 -9.74 -15.44
C ALA A 93 -8.55 -9.05 -16.08
N ARG A 94 -8.38 -8.42 -17.25
CA ARG A 94 -9.50 -7.83 -18.02
C ARG A 94 -10.51 -8.88 -18.47
N ALA A 95 -10.06 -10.06 -18.89
CA ALA A 95 -10.96 -11.18 -19.20
C ALA A 95 -11.73 -11.64 -17.96
N ASN A 96 -11.05 -11.79 -16.82
CA ASN A 96 -11.67 -12.14 -15.55
C ASN A 96 -12.71 -11.10 -15.09
N LEU A 97 -12.47 -9.80 -15.30
CA LEU A 97 -13.45 -8.75 -14.98
C LEU A 97 -14.77 -8.91 -15.73
N LYS A 98 -14.73 -9.34 -17.00
CA LYS A 98 -15.97 -9.61 -17.76
C LYS A 98 -16.79 -10.71 -17.09
N THR A 99 -16.14 -11.77 -16.64
CA THR A 99 -16.78 -12.87 -15.91
C THR A 99 -17.31 -12.41 -14.55
N LEU A 100 -16.51 -11.68 -13.78
CA LEU A 100 -16.89 -11.18 -12.45
C LEU A 100 -18.10 -10.25 -12.51
N ARG A 101 -18.21 -9.40 -13.55
CA ARG A 101 -19.37 -8.51 -13.75
C ARG A 101 -20.68 -9.27 -13.92
N ASN A 102 -20.63 -10.45 -14.54
CA ASN A 102 -21.82 -11.29 -14.71
C ASN A 102 -22.18 -12.04 -13.42
N LEU A 103 -21.17 -12.48 -12.65
CA LEU A 103 -21.37 -13.25 -11.41
C LEU A 103 -21.74 -12.38 -10.20
N HIS A 104 -21.28 -11.14 -10.17
CA HIS A 104 -21.42 -10.23 -9.03
C HIS A 104 -21.92 -8.85 -9.47
N PRO A 105 -23.20 -8.75 -9.90
CA PRO A 105 -23.78 -7.46 -10.31
C PRO A 105 -23.74 -6.42 -9.18
N ASP A 106 -23.86 -6.84 -7.92
CA ASP A 106 -23.82 -5.95 -6.75
C ASP A 106 -22.44 -5.31 -6.52
N ALA A 107 -21.37 -5.90 -7.07
CA ALA A 107 -20.01 -5.39 -6.97
C ALA A 107 -19.63 -4.42 -8.12
N ARG A 108 -20.60 -3.97 -8.92
CA ARG A 108 -20.34 -3.22 -10.16
C ARG A 108 -19.40 -2.04 -9.98
N ALA A 109 -19.63 -1.22 -8.95
CA ALA A 109 -18.81 -0.05 -8.68
C ALA A 109 -17.32 -0.39 -8.44
N LEU A 110 -17.04 -1.45 -7.68
CA LEU A 110 -15.67 -1.91 -7.43
C LEU A 110 -15.04 -2.54 -8.68
N LEU A 111 -15.83 -3.25 -9.49
CA LEU A 111 -15.36 -3.85 -10.75
C LEU A 111 -15.04 -2.79 -11.81
N ASP A 112 -15.83 -1.71 -11.87
CA ASP A 112 -15.56 -0.56 -12.74
C ASP A 112 -14.31 0.20 -12.26
N LEU A 113 -14.10 0.32 -10.95
CA LEU A 113 -12.86 0.86 -10.40
C LEU A 113 -11.65 -0.02 -10.73
N TRP A 114 -11.79 -1.35 -10.71
CA TRP A 114 -10.72 -2.25 -11.14
C TRP A 114 -10.38 -2.07 -12.62
N GLU A 115 -11.37 -1.87 -13.48
CA GLU A 115 -11.13 -1.56 -14.90
C GLU A 115 -10.34 -0.26 -15.07
N ALA A 116 -10.67 0.77 -14.29
CA ALA A 116 -9.90 2.01 -14.25
C ALA A 116 -8.46 1.76 -13.79
N TRP A 117 -8.24 0.98 -12.72
CA TRP A 117 -6.91 0.64 -12.21
C TRP A 117 -6.06 -0.13 -13.22
N LEU A 118 -6.65 -1.07 -13.96
CA LEU A 118 -5.97 -1.84 -15.02
C LEU A 118 -5.62 -0.99 -16.26
N SER A 119 -6.04 0.28 -16.30
CA SER A 119 -5.70 1.24 -17.35
C SER A 119 -4.60 2.22 -16.91
N LEU A 120 -4.16 2.15 -15.65
CA LEU A 120 -3.07 2.97 -15.12
C LEU A 120 -1.70 2.45 -15.55
N PRO A 121 -0.65 3.30 -15.49
CA PRO A 121 0.74 2.84 -15.52
C PRO A 121 1.00 1.78 -14.45
N LEU A 122 1.89 0.82 -14.73
CA LEU A 122 2.16 -0.33 -13.86
C LEU A 122 2.48 0.09 -12.41
N GLU A 123 3.32 1.11 -12.21
CA GLU A 123 3.66 1.60 -10.88
C GLU A 123 2.44 2.09 -10.10
N SER A 124 1.53 2.81 -10.77
CA SER A 124 0.30 3.31 -10.18
C SER A 124 -0.68 2.17 -9.87
N LEU A 125 -0.82 1.19 -10.76
CA LEU A 125 -1.62 -0.02 -10.51
C LEU A 125 -1.09 -0.77 -9.27
N LEU A 126 0.23 -0.99 -9.17
CA LEU A 126 0.87 -1.64 -8.03
C LEU A 126 0.63 -0.84 -6.74
N SER A 127 0.75 0.49 -6.80
CA SER A 127 0.46 1.37 -5.65
C SER A 127 -0.99 1.22 -5.17
N CYS A 128 -1.96 1.15 -6.08
CA CYS A 128 -3.36 0.97 -5.74
C CYS A 128 -3.66 -0.41 -5.13
N MET A 129 -3.26 -1.50 -5.80
CA MET A 129 -3.61 -2.86 -5.36
C MET A 129 -2.89 -3.29 -4.06
N LEU A 130 -1.74 -2.69 -3.77
CA LEU A 130 -0.96 -2.93 -2.54
C LEU A 130 -1.28 -1.93 -1.42
N SER A 131 -2.26 -1.04 -1.61
CA SER A 131 -2.63 -0.07 -0.57
C SER A 131 -3.21 -0.77 0.67
N VAL A 132 -2.81 -0.32 1.85
CA VAL A 132 -3.30 -0.84 3.14
C VAL A 132 -4.53 -0.09 3.67
N ASP A 133 -4.98 0.94 2.95
CA ASP A 133 -6.21 1.68 3.24
C ASP A 133 -7.47 0.81 3.03
N LEU A 134 -8.64 1.35 3.39
CA LEU A 134 -9.90 0.63 3.30
C LEU A 134 -10.24 0.25 1.86
N LEU A 135 -10.03 1.16 0.91
CA LEU A 135 -10.30 0.90 -0.50
C LEU A 135 -9.44 -0.24 -1.03
N GLY A 136 -8.14 -0.25 -0.74
CA GLY A 136 -7.23 -1.33 -1.11
C GLY A 136 -7.65 -2.67 -0.51
N ARG A 137 -8.13 -2.69 0.74
CA ARG A 137 -8.69 -3.92 1.36
C ARG A 137 -9.92 -4.41 0.59
N ASP A 138 -10.89 -3.55 0.34
CA ASP A 138 -12.13 -3.90 -0.37
C ASP A 138 -11.83 -4.39 -1.79
N MET A 139 -10.93 -3.70 -2.49
CA MET A 139 -10.55 -4.04 -3.86
C MET A 139 -9.87 -5.41 -3.94
N ARG A 140 -9.05 -5.80 -2.95
CA ARG A 140 -8.45 -7.13 -2.89
C ARG A 140 -9.49 -8.26 -2.70
N GLN A 141 -10.64 -7.99 -2.09
CA GLN A 141 -11.72 -8.98 -1.93
C GLN A 141 -12.40 -9.31 -3.27
N VAL A 142 -12.38 -8.37 -4.22
CA VAL A 142 -13.00 -8.50 -5.56
C VAL A 142 -11.96 -8.49 -6.68
N THR A 143 -10.79 -9.08 -6.43
CA THR A 143 -9.64 -9.00 -7.34
C THR A 143 -9.87 -9.72 -8.67
N PRO A 144 -9.56 -9.08 -9.82
CA PRO A 144 -9.59 -9.73 -11.13
C PRO A 144 -8.37 -10.62 -11.38
N PHE A 145 -7.40 -10.64 -10.48
CA PHE A 145 -6.21 -11.50 -10.58
C PHE A 145 -6.44 -12.93 -10.04
N SER A 146 -7.70 -13.37 -9.96
CA SER A 146 -8.03 -14.75 -9.64
C SER A 146 -7.34 -15.70 -10.62
N GLY A 147 -6.59 -16.67 -10.08
CA GLY A 147 -5.79 -17.61 -10.88
C GLY A 147 -4.51 -17.01 -11.50
N ALA A 148 -4.04 -15.84 -11.06
CA ALA A 148 -2.73 -15.30 -11.44
C ALA A 148 -1.55 -16.11 -10.85
N LEU A 149 -1.74 -16.67 -9.66
CA LEU A 149 -0.77 -17.54 -8.99
C LEU A 149 -1.11 -19.02 -9.21
N SER A 150 -0.11 -19.80 -9.59
CA SER A 150 -0.14 -21.26 -9.62
C SER A 150 -0.31 -21.85 -8.21
N ALA A 151 -0.70 -23.13 -8.12
CA ALA A 151 -0.82 -23.81 -6.83
C ALA A 151 0.47 -23.75 -6.00
N ARG A 152 1.63 -23.92 -6.64
CA ARG A 152 2.95 -23.84 -6.00
C ARG A 152 3.24 -22.43 -5.45
N GLU A 153 2.95 -21.39 -6.22
CA GLU A 153 3.14 -20.00 -5.79
C GLU A 153 2.23 -19.66 -4.61
N ARG A 154 0.96 -20.08 -4.63
CA ARG A 154 0.03 -19.88 -3.51
C ARG A 154 0.50 -20.55 -2.22
N LEU A 155 1.04 -21.77 -2.33
CA LEU A 155 1.62 -22.48 -1.18
C LEU A 155 2.83 -21.72 -0.60
N ASN A 156 3.69 -21.17 -1.45
CA ASN A 156 4.83 -20.36 -1.02
C ASN A 156 4.37 -19.10 -0.27
N VAL A 157 3.36 -18.39 -0.79
CA VAL A 157 2.77 -17.22 -0.11
C VAL A 157 2.26 -17.60 1.28
N ILE A 158 1.50 -18.69 1.40
CA ILE A 158 0.99 -19.15 2.71
C ILE A 158 2.14 -19.50 3.67
N LYS A 159 3.18 -20.21 3.19
CA LYS A 159 4.32 -20.60 4.00
C LYS A 159 5.08 -19.39 4.53
N ASN A 160 5.37 -18.42 3.67
CA ASN A 160 6.06 -17.19 4.05
C ASN A 160 5.22 -16.35 5.02
N PHE A 161 3.93 -16.17 4.71
CA PHE A 161 2.99 -15.47 5.57
C PHE A 161 2.94 -16.06 6.99
N ARG A 162 2.86 -17.40 7.11
CA ARG A 162 2.85 -18.07 8.43
C ARG A 162 4.14 -17.83 9.21
N ARG A 163 5.30 -17.80 8.54
CA ARG A 163 6.61 -17.57 9.18
C ARG A 163 6.73 -16.14 9.69
N GLU A 164 6.21 -15.17 8.95
CA GLU A 164 6.24 -13.74 9.33
C GLU A 164 5.24 -13.41 10.43
N PHE A 165 4.05 -14.02 10.40
CA PHE A 165 3.01 -13.82 11.43
C PHE A 165 3.23 -14.59 12.74
N ALA A 166 4.15 -15.56 12.76
CA ALA A 166 4.50 -16.30 13.98
C ALA A 166 5.64 -15.65 14.78
N ARG A 167 6.21 -14.55 14.29
CA ARG A 167 7.19 -13.71 14.97
C ARG A 167 6.51 -12.54 15.65
#